data_AF-A0A8X6GQJ0-F1
#
_entry.id   AF-A0A8X6GQJ0-F1
#
_cell.length_a   1.000
_cell.length_b   1.000
_cell.length_c   1.000
_cell.angle_alpha   90.00
_cell.angle_beta   90.00
_cell.angle_gamma   90.00
#
_symmetry.space_group_name_H-M   'P 1'
#
loop_
_entity.id
_entity.type
_entity.pdbx_description
1 polymer ?
#
loop_
_entity_poly.entity_id
_entity_poly.type
_entity_poly.pdbx_seq_one_letter_code
_entity_poly.pdbx_strand_id
1 'polypeptide(L)'
;MEQSMELTVGNNVPYYYNTTEVVLMERDMELAVGNNAPYYYNTVKVLLMEQGMELAVGNNAPDFSLPTDSGENLSLSEFFDKKNVVLYFYPKDDTPGCRMEAKGFRDKIDDFSSFDTVIIGVSKDSVKRHANFKAKYSLPFSLVSDENAEMLEKYGVWVEKSMFGKKYMGIERTTFLIDKKGKVVKIWKNVKVSGHVDEVLEEVRGIHSNFELDSDDSSVVITGKNGIGKTNILEAISLLAKSNGMKKAKASEIQNRFSNEDWVVHYDFFNGTDFNSIGIAKSFDKKLIQIDGKTQSSYSSLYKISNVIWLIPQMDYVLLNSPSDRLKFLDRIVSLFEENYTCCYMKYRKAKHERSKLLRENILNKNWFSSLENIMAVNAVSILHMRSSVLKILQDTIDNHSSKLFPKASLKFSSQLTLDDTAEYFQNRLKENREKDSLTGRVTFGVHNDNFRVFCQKRNVPINLCSTGEQKLLLLSIILSSVKARCIHYNKAPLLLLDDIMSHLDKHYRKALIEEVLSIQCQTWITDVNQDNFNSYLYSFKFFELLSK
;
A
#
# COMPACT_ATOMS: atom_id res chain seq x y z
N MET A 1 -24.30 13.05 46.91
CA MET A 1 -23.23 13.65 46.07
C MET A 1 -22.97 12.65 44.97
N GLU A 2 -23.82 12.55 43.94
CA GLU A 2 -24.07 13.60 42.94
C GLU A 2 -22.76 14.29 42.55
N GLN A 3 -22.18 13.86 41.42
CA GLN A 3 -22.19 14.70 40.23
C GLN A 3 -21.84 13.86 38.99
N SER A 4 -22.85 13.74 38.15
CA SER A 4 -22.77 13.45 36.72
C SER A 4 -21.92 14.49 36.01
N MET A 5 -21.18 14.06 34.99
CA MET A 5 -20.81 14.93 33.88
C MET A 5 -20.92 14.15 32.58
N GLU A 6 -22.00 14.43 31.85
CA GLU A 6 -22.22 14.07 30.47
C GLU A 6 -21.29 14.89 29.56
N LEU A 7 -20.68 14.22 28.58
CA LEU A 7 -20.21 14.86 27.35
C LEU A 7 -20.67 13.98 26.18
N THR A 8 -21.74 14.42 25.51
CA THR A 8 -22.18 13.96 24.19
C THR A 8 -21.68 14.90 23.09
N VAL A 9 -21.78 14.42 21.84
CA VAL A 9 -21.48 15.03 20.53
C VAL A 9 -20.13 14.55 19.97
N GLY A 10 -20.03 13.81 18.85
CA GLY A 10 -21.03 13.36 17.89
C GLY A 10 -20.36 12.56 16.75
N ASN A 11 -21.13 11.62 16.20
CA ASN A 11 -21.11 11.04 14.84
C ASN A 11 -19.82 11.14 13.99
N ASN A 12 -19.18 10.00 13.68
CA ASN A 12 -19.31 9.31 12.38
C ASN A 12 -18.29 8.17 12.19
N VAL A 13 -18.84 6.96 11.98
CA VAL A 13 -18.43 5.83 11.12
C VAL A 13 -17.02 5.22 11.25
N PRO A 14 -16.89 3.93 11.64
CA PRO A 14 -15.64 3.17 11.60
C PRO A 14 -15.43 2.47 10.24
N TYR A 15 -14.20 2.45 9.74
CA TYR A 15 -13.79 1.68 8.56
C TYR A 15 -13.15 0.36 9.00
N TYR A 16 -13.59 -0.78 8.46
CA TYR A 16 -12.95 -2.09 8.60
C TYR A 16 -12.47 -2.54 7.21
N TYR A 17 -11.23 -3.00 7.11
CA TYR A 17 -10.60 -3.51 5.87
C TYR A 17 -10.65 -5.05 5.85
N ASN A 18 -10.95 -5.66 4.69
CA ASN A 18 -10.74 -7.09 4.41
C ASN A 18 -9.45 -7.26 3.60
N THR A 19 -8.86 -8.45 3.61
CA THR A 19 -7.55 -8.72 3.03
C THR A 19 -7.41 -10.07 2.30
N THR A 20 -6.45 -10.12 1.35
CA THR A 20 -6.27 -11.09 0.25
C THR A 20 -5.22 -12.05 0.74
N GLU A 21 -5.42 -13.31 0.42
CA GLU A 21 -4.49 -14.38 0.77
C GLU A 21 -3.09 -14.13 0.22
N VAL A 22 -2.19 -13.94 1.17
CA VAL A 22 -0.76 -14.15 1.06
C VAL A 22 -0.48 -15.43 1.84
N VAL A 23 0.13 -16.42 1.20
CA VAL A 23 0.55 -17.66 1.87
C VAL A 23 1.72 -17.31 2.79
N LEU A 24 1.45 -17.21 4.09
CA LEU A 24 2.46 -17.09 5.13
C LEU A 24 2.92 -18.49 5.54
N MET A 25 4.17 -18.85 5.27
CA MET A 25 4.83 -19.96 5.97
C MET A 25 5.45 -19.40 7.26
N GLU A 26 4.72 -19.42 8.37
CA GLU A 26 5.33 -19.23 9.69
C GLU A 26 6.10 -20.50 10.09
N ARG A 27 7.36 -20.34 10.52
CA ARG A 27 8.11 -21.39 11.23
C ARG A 27 8.40 -20.88 12.64
N ASP A 28 8.00 -21.67 13.62
CA ASP A 28 8.30 -21.45 15.04
C ASP A 28 9.81 -21.28 15.26
N MET A 29 10.21 -20.21 15.95
CA MET A 29 11.51 -20.13 16.61
C MET A 29 11.41 -19.41 17.95
N GLU A 30 11.75 -20.16 19.01
CA GLU A 30 11.96 -19.66 20.37
C GLU A 30 13.09 -18.61 20.38
N LEU A 31 12.78 -17.42 20.88
CA LEU A 31 13.71 -16.32 21.08
C LEU A 31 14.63 -16.58 22.28
N ALA A 32 15.91 -16.82 22.02
CA ALA A 32 16.96 -16.48 22.98
C ALA A 32 17.18 -14.96 22.93
N VAL A 33 16.65 -14.26 23.93
CA VAL A 33 16.79 -12.81 24.11
C VAL A 33 18.23 -12.46 24.47
N GLY A 34 18.94 -11.82 23.54
CA GLY A 34 20.21 -11.15 23.78
C GLY A 34 20.01 -9.63 23.83
N ASN A 35 19.99 -9.07 25.04
CA ASN A 35 19.98 -7.63 25.29
C ASN A 35 21.20 -6.93 24.65
N ASN A 36 20.97 -6.08 23.64
CA ASN A 36 21.70 -4.84 23.33
C ASN A 36 21.33 -4.31 21.92
N ALA A 37 20.29 -3.48 21.81
CA ALA A 37 20.03 -2.67 20.61
C ALA A 37 19.85 -1.18 21.02
N PRO A 38 20.64 -0.23 20.47
CA PRO A 38 20.62 1.17 20.92
C PRO A 38 19.69 2.12 20.13
N TYR A 39 18.81 1.65 19.24
CA TYR A 39 17.97 2.54 18.39
C TYR A 39 16.52 2.07 18.24
N TYR A 40 15.61 3.02 17.99
CA TYR A 40 14.16 2.82 17.84
C TYR A 40 13.80 2.40 16.41
N TYR A 41 12.97 1.35 16.27
CA TYR A 41 12.63 0.70 15.00
C TYR A 41 11.21 0.99 14.55
N ASN A 42 11.03 1.51 13.32
CA ASN A 42 9.78 1.51 12.56
C ASN A 42 9.22 0.07 12.46
N THR A 43 8.13 -0.25 13.19
CA THR A 43 7.46 -1.56 13.31
C THR A 43 5.97 -1.36 13.10
N VAL A 44 5.27 -2.36 12.57
CA VAL A 44 3.81 -2.43 12.59
C VAL A 44 3.39 -3.52 13.57
N LYS A 45 2.43 -3.25 14.45
CA LYS A 45 1.95 -4.23 15.42
C LYS A 45 0.48 -4.00 15.77
N VAL A 46 -0.34 -5.05 15.75
CA VAL A 46 -1.74 -5.04 16.18
C VAL A 46 -1.92 -5.99 17.37
N LEU A 47 -2.55 -5.51 18.44
CA LEU A 47 -2.94 -6.29 19.63
C LEU A 47 -4.46 -6.27 19.78
N LEU A 48 -5.05 -7.44 20.03
CA LEU A 48 -6.49 -7.64 20.24
C LEU A 48 -6.83 -7.63 21.73
N MET A 49 -7.98 -7.04 22.09
CA MET A 49 -8.66 -7.25 23.37
C MET A 49 -10.08 -7.77 23.11
N GLU A 50 -10.47 -8.83 23.82
CA GLU A 50 -11.81 -9.42 23.81
C GLU A 50 -12.77 -8.72 24.80
N GLN A 51 -14.05 -8.58 24.42
CA GLN A 51 -15.18 -9.31 25.04
C GLN A 51 -16.55 -8.86 24.46
N GLY A 52 -17.45 -9.83 24.19
CA GLY A 52 -18.91 -9.65 24.38
C GLY A 52 -19.90 -9.82 23.20
N MET A 53 -20.05 -11.05 22.70
CA MET A 53 -21.22 -11.69 22.04
C MET A 53 -22.26 -10.86 21.25
N GLU A 54 -21.98 -10.62 19.96
CA GLU A 54 -22.95 -10.79 18.84
C GLU A 54 -22.12 -11.26 17.63
N LEU A 55 -22.58 -12.25 16.86
CA LEU A 55 -21.82 -12.73 15.70
C LEU A 55 -21.75 -11.62 14.65
N ALA A 56 -20.56 -11.05 14.47
CA ALA A 56 -20.28 -9.93 13.59
C ALA A 56 -19.37 -10.33 12.42
N VAL A 57 -19.34 -9.49 11.40
CA VAL A 57 -18.34 -9.57 10.33
C VAL A 57 -16.93 -9.57 10.95
N GLY A 58 -16.07 -10.47 10.46
CA GLY A 58 -14.71 -10.70 10.95
C GLY A 58 -14.60 -11.78 12.04
N ASN A 59 -15.69 -12.20 12.67
CA ASN A 59 -15.68 -13.32 13.62
C ASN A 59 -15.55 -14.66 12.88
N ASN A 60 -15.00 -15.66 13.57
CA ASN A 60 -15.09 -17.04 13.11
C ASN A 60 -16.56 -17.46 13.12
N ALA A 61 -17.03 -18.00 12.01
CA ALA A 61 -18.37 -18.54 11.88
C ALA A 61 -18.51 -19.75 12.83
N PRO A 62 -19.58 -19.84 13.64
CA PRO A 62 -19.79 -20.98 14.52
C PRO A 62 -19.82 -22.29 13.72
N ASP A 63 -18.93 -23.22 14.04
CA ASP A 63 -18.94 -24.52 13.38
C ASP A 63 -20.21 -25.31 13.74
N PHE A 64 -20.61 -26.20 12.85
CA PHE A 64 -21.74 -27.11 13.01
C PHE A 64 -21.38 -28.47 12.40
N SER A 65 -22.07 -29.52 12.84
CA SER A 65 -22.08 -30.81 12.16
C SER A 65 -23.49 -31.34 12.26
N LEU A 66 -24.27 -31.18 11.20
CA LEU A 66 -25.71 -31.40 11.19
C LEU A 66 -26.13 -32.20 9.95
N PRO A 67 -27.22 -32.97 10.02
CA PRO A 67 -27.68 -33.79 8.91
C PRO A 67 -28.20 -32.92 7.76
N THR A 68 -27.85 -33.32 6.54
CA THR A 68 -28.28 -32.68 5.29
C THR A 68 -29.52 -33.35 4.72
N ASP A 69 -30.00 -32.84 3.57
CA ASP A 69 -31.04 -33.45 2.73
C ASP A 69 -30.77 -34.92 2.33
N SER A 70 -29.53 -35.37 2.38
CA SER A 70 -29.16 -36.77 2.12
C SER A 70 -29.23 -37.67 3.35
N GLY A 71 -29.32 -37.08 4.55
CA GLY A 71 -29.16 -37.76 5.83
C GLY A 71 -27.71 -37.89 6.31
N GLU A 72 -26.71 -37.55 5.49
CA GLU A 72 -25.32 -37.44 5.90
C GLU A 72 -25.06 -36.12 6.64
N ASN A 73 -24.15 -36.14 7.60
CA ASN A 73 -23.73 -34.93 8.29
C ASN A 73 -22.80 -34.09 7.39
N LEU A 74 -22.98 -32.78 7.46
CA LEU A 74 -22.09 -31.79 6.84
C LEU A 74 -21.57 -30.87 7.92
N SER A 75 -20.26 -30.63 7.89
CA SER A 75 -19.60 -29.70 8.80
C SER A 75 -19.07 -28.47 8.07
N LEU A 76 -19.16 -27.29 8.69
CA LEU A 76 -18.67 -26.06 8.05
C LEU A 76 -17.16 -26.14 7.81
N SER A 77 -16.45 -26.71 8.77
CA SER A 77 -14.99 -26.91 8.73
C SER A 77 -14.49 -27.78 7.56
N GLU A 78 -15.36 -28.56 6.90
CA GLU A 78 -14.98 -29.35 5.73
C GLU A 78 -14.62 -28.49 4.50
N PHE A 79 -15.11 -27.24 4.48
CA PHE A 79 -14.89 -26.27 3.40
C PHE A 79 -13.69 -25.35 3.63
N PHE A 80 -13.12 -25.35 4.84
CA PHE A 80 -11.98 -24.50 5.15
C PHE A 80 -10.78 -24.83 4.24
N ASP A 81 -10.04 -23.79 3.86
CA ASP A 81 -8.95 -23.75 2.88
C ASP A 81 -9.33 -24.20 1.45
N LYS A 82 -10.59 -24.58 1.22
CA LYS A 82 -11.06 -25.10 -0.07
C LYS A 82 -12.02 -24.15 -0.74
N LYS A 83 -13.09 -23.75 -0.04
CA LYS A 83 -14.23 -23.02 -0.63
C LYS A 83 -14.79 -21.95 0.31
N ASN A 84 -15.23 -20.84 -0.25
CA ASN A 84 -16.10 -19.90 0.46
C ASN A 84 -17.49 -20.53 0.62
N VAL A 85 -18.24 -20.11 1.63
CA VAL A 85 -19.57 -20.65 1.94
C VAL A 85 -20.58 -19.52 2.02
N VAL A 86 -21.58 -19.54 1.14
CA VAL A 86 -22.82 -18.78 1.29
C VAL A 86 -23.77 -19.62 2.15
N LEU A 87 -23.87 -19.30 3.43
CA LEU A 87 -24.73 -19.96 4.40
C LEU A 87 -26.00 -19.12 4.59
N TYR A 88 -27.11 -19.55 3.99
CA TYR A 88 -28.37 -18.79 4.05
C TYR A 88 -29.43 -19.50 4.89
N PHE A 89 -29.94 -18.78 5.87
CA PHE A 89 -30.99 -19.22 6.79
C PHE A 89 -32.34 -18.75 6.28
N TYR A 90 -33.32 -19.67 6.23
CA TYR A 90 -34.64 -19.34 5.71
C TYR A 90 -35.78 -19.96 6.54
N PRO A 91 -36.98 -19.33 6.57
CA PRO A 91 -38.04 -19.74 7.50
C PRO A 91 -38.58 -21.16 7.33
N LYS A 92 -38.83 -21.59 6.09
CA LYS A 92 -39.53 -22.84 5.80
C LYS A 92 -39.43 -23.24 4.33
N ASP A 93 -39.18 -24.52 4.08
CA ASP A 93 -39.16 -25.15 2.76
C ASP A 93 -40.49 -24.95 2.01
N ASP A 94 -40.40 -24.83 0.69
CA ASP A 94 -41.54 -24.76 -0.23
C ASP A 94 -42.55 -23.62 0.05
N THR A 95 -42.07 -22.52 0.63
CA THR A 95 -42.82 -21.25 0.74
C THR A 95 -42.42 -20.29 -0.40
N PRO A 96 -43.28 -19.34 -0.83
CA PRO A 96 -43.02 -18.52 -2.02
C PRO A 96 -41.67 -17.81 -2.02
N GLY A 97 -41.30 -17.17 -0.90
CA GLY A 97 -40.01 -16.46 -0.78
C GLY A 97 -38.82 -17.42 -0.78
N CYS A 98 -38.86 -18.49 0.03
CA CYS A 98 -37.75 -19.46 0.08
C CYS A 98 -37.55 -20.18 -1.26
N ARG A 99 -38.63 -20.46 -1.99
CA ARG A 99 -38.55 -21.01 -3.35
C ARG A 99 -37.84 -20.08 -4.31
N MET A 100 -38.18 -18.80 -4.28
CA MET A 100 -37.59 -17.82 -5.18
C MET A 100 -36.10 -17.65 -4.90
N GLU A 101 -35.71 -17.56 -3.62
CA GLU A 101 -34.30 -17.47 -3.21
C GLU A 101 -33.51 -18.73 -3.60
N ALA A 102 -34.01 -19.93 -3.27
CA ALA A 102 -33.35 -21.18 -3.59
C ALA A 102 -33.18 -21.40 -5.11
N LYS A 103 -34.19 -21.03 -5.91
CA LYS A 103 -34.09 -21.04 -7.38
C LYS A 103 -33.08 -20.02 -7.89
N GLY A 104 -33.03 -18.82 -7.32
CA GLY A 104 -32.05 -17.81 -7.69
C GLY A 104 -30.62 -18.32 -7.48
N PHE A 105 -30.34 -18.94 -6.33
CA PHE A 105 -29.04 -19.56 -6.06
C PHE A 105 -28.73 -20.72 -7.01
N ARG A 106 -29.72 -21.59 -7.30
CA ARG A 106 -29.57 -22.66 -8.29
C ARG A 106 -29.21 -22.11 -9.67
N ASP A 107 -29.93 -21.09 -10.13
CA ASP A 107 -29.77 -20.56 -11.48
C ASP A 107 -28.42 -19.84 -11.67
N LYS A 108 -27.72 -19.53 -10.56
CA LYS A 108 -26.39 -18.89 -10.53
C LYS A 108 -25.29 -19.78 -9.95
N ILE A 109 -25.53 -21.08 -9.78
CA ILE A 109 -24.60 -21.98 -9.08
C ILE A 109 -23.21 -22.01 -9.74
N ASP A 110 -23.16 -21.95 -11.08
CA ASP A 110 -21.91 -21.96 -11.83
C ASP A 110 -21.10 -20.68 -11.62
N ASP A 111 -21.79 -19.52 -11.51
CA ASP A 111 -21.14 -18.25 -11.20
C ASP A 111 -20.48 -18.31 -9.82
N PHE A 112 -21.19 -18.79 -8.79
CA PHE A 112 -20.61 -18.97 -7.44
C PHE A 112 -19.46 -19.99 -7.46
N SER A 113 -19.63 -21.10 -8.17
CA SER A 113 -18.61 -22.15 -8.29
C SER A 113 -17.33 -21.64 -8.96
N SER A 114 -17.43 -20.69 -9.90
CA SER A 114 -16.27 -20.06 -10.54
C SER A 114 -15.40 -19.21 -9.61
N PHE A 115 -15.91 -18.86 -8.42
CA PHE A 115 -15.21 -18.17 -7.35
C PHE A 115 -15.00 -19.06 -6.12
N ASP A 116 -14.86 -20.38 -6.34
CA ASP A 116 -14.69 -21.39 -5.27
C ASP A 116 -15.74 -21.27 -4.16
N THR A 117 -16.98 -20.90 -4.48
CA THR A 117 -18.02 -20.64 -3.48
C THR A 117 -19.10 -21.71 -3.53
N VAL A 118 -19.41 -22.32 -2.38
CA VAL A 118 -20.55 -23.23 -2.21
C VAL A 118 -21.71 -22.52 -1.54
N ILE A 119 -22.91 -23.05 -1.76
CA ILE A 119 -24.14 -22.55 -1.18
C ILE A 119 -24.67 -23.61 -0.22
N ILE A 120 -25.11 -23.20 0.96
CA ILE A 120 -25.72 -24.07 1.97
C ILE A 120 -26.96 -23.39 2.49
N GLY A 121 -28.11 -24.04 2.34
CA GLY A 121 -29.37 -23.58 2.93
C GLY A 121 -29.61 -24.22 4.29
N VAL A 122 -30.13 -23.46 5.26
CA VAL A 122 -30.44 -23.98 6.60
C VAL A 122 -31.85 -23.58 7.04
N SER A 123 -32.62 -24.54 7.55
CA SER A 123 -33.86 -24.27 8.26
C SER A 123 -34.12 -25.30 9.37
N LYS A 124 -35.24 -25.13 10.08
CA LYS A 124 -35.73 -26.06 11.12
C LYS A 124 -36.54 -27.24 10.53
N ASP A 125 -36.61 -27.36 9.20
CA ASP A 125 -37.33 -28.44 8.52
C ASP A 125 -36.53 -29.73 8.58
N SER A 126 -37.23 -30.88 8.61
CA SER A 126 -36.57 -32.18 8.71
C SER A 126 -35.82 -32.60 7.45
N VAL A 127 -34.85 -33.49 7.59
CA VAL A 127 -34.09 -34.13 6.49
C VAL A 127 -35.02 -34.60 5.36
N LYS A 128 -36.10 -35.30 5.69
CA LYS A 128 -37.07 -35.80 4.69
C LYS A 128 -37.72 -34.67 3.89
N ARG A 129 -37.96 -33.53 4.54
CA ARG A 129 -38.57 -32.37 3.89
C ARG A 129 -37.58 -31.65 2.98
N HIS A 130 -36.34 -31.48 3.43
CA HIS A 130 -35.26 -30.98 2.61
C HIS A 130 -35.01 -31.83 1.36
N ALA A 131 -34.98 -33.17 1.50
CA ALA A 131 -34.86 -34.10 0.38
C ALA A 131 -35.95 -33.87 -0.69
N ASN A 132 -37.21 -33.73 -0.24
CA ASN A 132 -38.33 -33.46 -1.13
C ASN A 132 -38.23 -32.08 -1.79
N PHE A 133 -37.81 -31.05 -1.04
CA PHE A 133 -37.66 -29.69 -1.55
C PHE A 133 -36.56 -29.59 -2.62
N LYS A 134 -35.40 -30.19 -2.33
CA LYS A 134 -34.26 -30.29 -3.25
C LYS A 134 -34.63 -31.05 -4.53
N ALA A 135 -35.28 -32.21 -4.41
CA ALA A 135 -35.71 -32.99 -5.56
C ALA A 135 -36.75 -32.24 -6.41
N LYS A 136 -37.72 -31.57 -5.77
CA LYS A 136 -38.80 -30.84 -6.46
C LYS A 136 -38.29 -29.65 -7.28
N TYR A 137 -37.23 -29.00 -6.84
CA TYR A 137 -36.68 -27.80 -7.49
C TYR A 137 -35.30 -27.99 -8.13
N SER A 138 -34.79 -29.22 -8.13
CA SER A 138 -33.47 -29.58 -8.65
C SER A 138 -32.37 -28.68 -8.06
N LEU A 139 -32.35 -28.53 -6.73
CA LEU A 139 -31.35 -27.67 -6.08
C LEU A 139 -29.98 -28.37 -6.06
N PRO A 140 -28.93 -27.76 -6.63
CA PRO A 140 -27.61 -28.40 -6.81
C PRO A 140 -26.70 -28.26 -5.59
N PHE A 141 -27.26 -27.86 -4.44
CA PHE A 141 -26.53 -27.57 -3.22
C PHE A 141 -27.19 -28.25 -2.01
N SER A 142 -26.48 -28.30 -0.89
CA SER A 142 -26.93 -29.00 0.33
C SER A 142 -27.89 -28.14 1.15
N LEU A 143 -28.89 -28.79 1.73
CA LEU A 143 -29.79 -28.20 2.72
C LEU A 143 -29.57 -28.88 4.07
N VAL A 144 -29.27 -28.10 5.12
CA VAL A 144 -28.96 -28.57 6.47
C VAL A 144 -30.18 -28.42 7.38
N SER A 145 -30.53 -29.51 8.05
CA SER A 145 -31.69 -29.63 8.93
C SER A 145 -31.30 -29.37 10.39
N ASP A 146 -31.61 -28.19 10.93
CA ASP A 146 -31.41 -27.84 12.33
C ASP A 146 -32.71 -27.94 13.14
N GLU A 147 -33.26 -29.16 13.31
CA GLU A 147 -34.55 -29.36 13.98
C GLU A 147 -34.58 -28.86 15.43
N ASN A 148 -33.42 -28.82 16.11
CA ASN A 148 -33.31 -28.36 17.50
C ASN A 148 -33.09 -26.85 17.63
N ALA A 149 -32.82 -26.14 16.53
CA ALA A 149 -32.48 -24.72 16.49
C ALA A 149 -31.16 -24.33 17.19
N GLU A 150 -30.27 -25.28 17.47
CA GLU A 150 -29.00 -25.00 18.13
C GLU A 150 -28.07 -24.15 17.25
N MET A 151 -28.03 -24.43 15.95
CA MET A 151 -27.27 -23.65 14.98
C MET A 151 -27.94 -22.30 14.72
N LEU A 152 -29.27 -22.29 14.62
CA LEU A 152 -30.07 -21.07 14.46
C LEU A 152 -29.85 -20.09 15.62
N GLU A 153 -29.70 -20.59 16.85
CA GLU A 153 -29.36 -19.79 18.04
C GLU A 153 -27.91 -19.30 18.01
N LYS A 154 -26.94 -20.16 17.68
CA LYS A 154 -25.51 -19.78 17.57
C LYS A 154 -25.25 -18.68 16.54
N TYR A 155 -25.98 -18.70 15.43
CA TYR A 155 -25.90 -17.67 14.39
C TYR A 155 -26.81 -16.45 14.66
N GLY A 156 -27.56 -16.45 15.77
CA GLY A 156 -28.42 -15.33 16.16
C GLY A 156 -29.60 -15.08 15.23
N VAL A 157 -30.05 -16.09 14.47
CA VAL A 157 -31.16 -15.96 13.50
C VAL A 157 -32.49 -16.49 14.06
N TRP A 158 -32.47 -17.14 15.23
CA TRP A 158 -33.67 -17.56 15.95
C TRP A 158 -34.22 -16.40 16.79
N VAL A 159 -35.23 -15.70 16.28
CA VAL A 159 -35.72 -14.44 16.87
C VAL A 159 -37.19 -14.49 17.24
N GLU A 160 -37.59 -13.67 18.22
CA GLU A 160 -38.99 -13.47 18.57
C GLU A 160 -39.68 -12.61 17.50
N LYS A 161 -40.72 -13.15 16.88
CA LYS A 161 -41.56 -12.48 15.89
C LYS A 161 -42.94 -12.22 16.49
N SER A 162 -43.59 -11.14 16.05
CA SER A 162 -44.97 -10.82 16.43
C SER A 162 -45.84 -10.77 15.18
N MET A 163 -46.98 -11.45 15.22
CA MET A 163 -47.99 -11.38 14.17
C MET A 163 -49.36 -11.24 14.83
N PHE A 164 -50.07 -10.15 14.53
CA PHE A 164 -51.37 -9.82 15.14
C PHE A 164 -51.36 -9.88 16.68
N GLY A 165 -50.29 -9.38 17.31
CA GLY A 165 -50.14 -9.33 18.77
C GLY A 165 -49.74 -10.65 19.44
N LYS A 166 -49.59 -11.75 18.68
CA LYS A 166 -49.05 -13.02 19.20
C LYS A 166 -47.56 -13.13 18.91
N LYS A 167 -46.79 -13.31 19.98
CA LYS A 167 -45.34 -13.56 19.96
C LYS A 167 -45.05 -15.04 19.68
N TYR A 168 -44.14 -15.33 18.76
CA TYR A 168 -43.66 -16.67 18.44
C TYR A 168 -42.20 -16.63 17.98
N MET A 169 -41.42 -17.67 18.23
CA MET A 169 -40.05 -17.75 17.73
C MET A 169 -40.02 -18.21 16.27
N GLY A 170 -39.15 -17.61 15.46
CA GLY A 170 -38.97 -18.01 14.08
C GLY A 170 -37.64 -17.54 13.50
N ILE A 171 -37.24 -18.17 12.39
CA ILE A 171 -35.99 -17.84 11.69
C ILE A 171 -36.13 -16.49 11.01
N GLU A 172 -35.26 -15.53 11.34
CA GLU A 172 -35.00 -14.34 10.53
C GLU A 172 -34.25 -14.76 9.26
N ARG A 173 -34.74 -14.35 8.08
CA ARG A 173 -34.04 -14.70 6.84
C ARG A 173 -32.74 -13.91 6.80
N THR A 174 -31.64 -14.63 6.94
CA THR A 174 -30.31 -14.06 7.05
C THR A 174 -29.34 -14.87 6.22
N THR A 175 -28.48 -14.21 5.46
CA THR A 175 -27.40 -14.87 4.72
C THR A 175 -26.07 -14.46 5.32
N PHE A 176 -25.17 -15.42 5.48
CA PHE A 176 -23.79 -15.22 5.85
C PHE A 176 -22.93 -15.61 4.66
N LEU A 177 -21.97 -14.77 4.31
CA LEU A 177 -20.88 -15.15 3.43
C LEU A 177 -19.66 -15.41 4.31
N ILE A 178 -19.14 -16.62 4.24
CA ILE A 178 -18.02 -17.12 5.05
C ILE A 178 -16.87 -17.42 4.09
N ASP A 179 -15.66 -16.94 4.40
CA ASP A 179 -14.49 -17.19 3.56
C ASP A 179 -13.91 -18.61 3.76
N LYS A 180 -12.89 -18.95 2.95
CA LYS A 180 -12.13 -20.19 3.08
C LYS A 180 -11.47 -20.36 4.45
N LYS A 181 -11.28 -19.31 5.24
CA LYS A 181 -10.68 -19.39 6.59
C LYS A 181 -11.71 -19.58 7.68
N GLY A 182 -13.00 -19.67 7.32
CA GLY A 182 -14.10 -19.80 8.26
C GLY A 182 -14.50 -18.50 8.94
N LYS A 183 -14.11 -17.33 8.41
CA LYS A 183 -14.55 -16.03 8.93
C LYS A 183 -15.79 -15.53 8.21
N VAL A 184 -16.70 -14.90 8.95
CA VAL A 184 -17.86 -14.21 8.40
C VAL A 184 -17.41 -12.93 7.69
N VAL A 185 -17.51 -12.89 6.36
CA VAL A 185 -17.15 -11.75 5.52
C VAL A 185 -18.29 -10.74 5.41
N LYS A 186 -19.53 -11.22 5.34
CA LYS A 186 -20.71 -10.38 5.21
C LYS A 186 -21.93 -11.05 5.82
N ILE A 187 -22.81 -10.24 6.40
CA ILE A 187 -24.10 -10.68 6.95
C ILE A 187 -25.20 -9.82 6.33
N TRP A 188 -26.16 -10.46 5.67
CA TRP A 188 -27.40 -9.83 5.24
C TRP A 188 -28.50 -10.28 6.20
N LYS A 189 -28.91 -9.41 7.13
CA LYS A 189 -30.05 -9.64 8.02
C LYS A 189 -31.34 -9.15 7.37
N ASN A 190 -32.49 -9.70 7.76
CA ASN A 190 -33.81 -9.28 7.25
C ASN A 190 -33.92 -9.27 5.71
N VAL A 191 -33.38 -10.30 5.07
CA VAL A 191 -33.26 -10.40 3.61
C VAL A 191 -34.61 -10.26 2.90
N LYS A 192 -34.65 -9.36 1.91
CA LYS A 192 -35.70 -9.31 0.88
C LYS A 192 -35.25 -10.11 -0.32
N VAL A 193 -36.02 -11.12 -0.69
CA VAL A 193 -35.60 -12.12 -1.70
C VAL A 193 -35.32 -11.51 -3.09
N SER A 194 -36.04 -10.45 -3.49
CA SER A 194 -35.83 -9.82 -4.79
C SER A 194 -34.47 -9.14 -4.86
N GLY A 195 -33.60 -9.59 -5.79
CA GLY A 195 -32.25 -9.04 -6.02
C GLY A 195 -31.17 -9.56 -5.05
N HIS A 196 -31.55 -10.25 -3.97
CA HIS A 196 -30.60 -10.71 -2.94
C HIS A 196 -29.51 -11.63 -3.48
N VAL A 197 -29.87 -12.60 -4.34
CA VAL A 197 -28.86 -13.53 -4.90
C VAL A 197 -27.84 -12.79 -5.77
N ASP A 198 -28.28 -11.74 -6.46
CA ASP A 198 -27.38 -10.89 -7.26
C ASP A 198 -26.41 -10.13 -6.35
N GLU A 199 -26.92 -9.56 -5.26
CA GLU A 199 -26.13 -8.85 -4.24
C GLU A 199 -25.09 -9.78 -3.59
N VAL A 200 -25.49 -11.00 -3.22
CA VAL A 200 -24.56 -12.00 -2.65
C VAL A 200 -23.49 -12.40 -3.66
N LEU A 201 -23.85 -12.56 -4.94
CA LEU A 201 -22.87 -12.87 -5.99
C LEU A 201 -21.89 -11.72 -6.22
N GLU A 202 -22.36 -10.47 -6.18
CA GLU A 202 -21.49 -9.29 -6.25
C GLU A 202 -20.49 -9.25 -5.09
N GLU A 203 -20.92 -9.53 -3.86
CA GLU A 203 -20.02 -9.59 -2.71
C GLU A 203 -19.02 -10.75 -2.82
N VAL A 204 -19.45 -11.92 -3.32
CA VAL A 204 -18.54 -13.06 -3.58
C VAL A 204 -17.46 -12.69 -4.61
N ARG A 205 -17.81 -11.95 -5.66
CA ARG A 205 -16.82 -11.38 -6.61
C ARG A 205 -15.86 -10.43 -5.90
N GLY A 206 -16.36 -9.69 -4.91
CA GLY A 206 -15.63 -8.73 -4.08
C GLY A 206 -14.70 -9.33 -3.02
N ILE A 207 -14.89 -10.58 -2.57
CA ILE A 207 -13.95 -11.27 -1.64
C ILE A 207 -12.50 -11.22 -2.15
N HIS A 208 -12.32 -11.16 -3.46
CA HIS A 208 -11.02 -11.12 -4.11
C HIS A 208 -10.42 -9.72 -4.33
N SER A 209 -10.96 -8.66 -3.70
CA SER A 209 -10.63 -7.24 -4.00
C SER A 209 -9.64 -6.55 -3.05
N ASN A 210 -9.27 -7.18 -1.96
CA ASN A 210 -8.85 -6.49 -0.74
C ASN A 210 -7.61 -7.20 -0.22
N PHE A 211 -6.41 -6.60 -0.06
CA PHE A 211 -5.08 -7.27 0.17
C PHE A 211 -4.31 -6.71 1.40
N GLU A 212 -3.84 -7.57 2.35
CA GLU A 212 -2.94 -7.18 3.47
C GLU A 212 -1.57 -7.80 3.30
N LEU A 213 -0.58 -7.09 3.81
CA LEU A 213 0.70 -7.67 4.19
C LEU A 213 1.10 -7.08 5.54
N ASP A 214 1.43 -7.95 6.50
CA ASP A 214 2.09 -7.55 7.73
C ASP A 214 3.59 -7.85 7.63
N SER A 215 4.40 -6.80 7.63
CA SER A 215 5.85 -6.89 7.50
C SER A 215 6.62 -6.83 8.81
N ASP A 216 5.96 -6.68 9.97
CA ASP A 216 6.62 -6.43 11.27
C ASP A 216 7.77 -5.37 11.17
N ASP A 217 8.94 -5.60 11.76
CA ASP A 217 10.20 -4.84 11.52
C ASP A 217 11.10 -5.44 10.44
N SER A 218 10.81 -6.65 9.99
CA SER A 218 11.69 -7.39 9.10
C SER A 218 11.73 -6.78 7.71
N SER A 219 12.89 -6.92 7.06
CA SER A 219 12.95 -6.73 5.61
C SER A 219 12.16 -7.83 4.92
N VAL A 220 11.53 -7.49 3.79
CA VAL A 220 10.58 -8.34 3.09
C VAL A 220 11.11 -8.73 1.72
N VAL A 221 10.94 -10.00 1.35
CA VAL A 221 11.17 -10.51 0.01
C VAL A 221 9.86 -11.03 -0.57
N ILE A 222 9.45 -10.46 -1.70
CA ILE A 222 8.26 -10.90 -2.46
C ILE A 222 8.73 -11.67 -3.69
N THR A 223 8.37 -12.95 -3.76
CA THR A 223 8.67 -13.82 -4.90
C THR A 223 7.41 -14.13 -5.72
N GLY A 224 7.58 -14.66 -6.93
CA GLY A 224 6.48 -15.08 -7.78
C GLY A 224 6.80 -14.91 -9.26
N LYS A 225 5.92 -15.40 -10.14
CA LYS A 225 6.09 -15.29 -11.60
C LYS A 225 6.07 -13.83 -12.07
N ASN A 226 6.59 -13.59 -13.28
CA ASN A 226 6.49 -12.27 -13.90
C ASN A 226 5.04 -11.90 -14.22
N GLY A 227 4.67 -10.63 -14.03
CA GLY A 227 3.32 -10.13 -14.31
C GLY A 227 2.26 -10.41 -13.23
N ILE A 228 2.62 -11.10 -12.15
CA ILE A 228 1.68 -11.52 -11.11
C ILE A 228 1.21 -10.41 -10.15
N GLY A 229 1.94 -9.28 -10.09
CA GLY A 229 1.60 -8.15 -9.22
C GLY A 229 2.67 -7.74 -8.20
N LYS A 230 3.85 -8.36 -8.17
CA LYS A 230 4.97 -7.98 -7.27
C LYS A 230 5.25 -6.46 -7.26
N THR A 231 5.42 -5.89 -8.46
CA THR A 231 5.66 -4.45 -8.62
C THR A 231 4.45 -3.60 -8.26
N ASN A 232 3.22 -4.13 -8.28
CA ASN A 232 2.04 -3.38 -7.85
C ASN A 232 2.01 -3.21 -6.32
N ILE A 233 2.49 -4.20 -5.57
CA ILE A 233 2.66 -4.09 -4.11
C ILE A 233 3.71 -3.03 -3.79
N LEU A 234 4.88 -3.08 -4.44
CA LEU A 234 5.89 -2.03 -4.26
C LEU A 234 5.37 -0.65 -4.70
N GLU A 235 4.60 -0.55 -5.80
CA GLU A 235 3.97 0.71 -6.22
C GLU A 235 3.04 1.25 -5.14
N ALA A 236 2.22 0.39 -4.52
CA ALA A 236 1.36 0.78 -3.40
C ALA A 236 2.20 1.37 -2.25
N ILE A 237 3.22 0.65 -1.77
CA ILE A 237 4.12 1.14 -0.69
C ILE A 237 4.79 2.46 -1.10
N SER A 238 5.17 2.62 -2.37
CA SER A 238 5.80 3.85 -2.85
C SER A 238 4.90 5.09 -2.83
N LEU A 239 3.58 4.93 -2.66
CA LEU A 239 2.66 6.06 -2.47
C LEU A 239 2.89 6.78 -1.14
N LEU A 240 3.51 6.13 -0.15
CA LEU A 240 4.01 6.78 1.06
C LEU A 240 5.16 7.76 0.75
N ALA A 241 5.77 7.72 -0.42
CA ALA A 241 6.81 8.67 -0.78
C ALA A 241 6.27 10.10 -0.95
N LYS A 242 7.17 11.08 -0.99
CA LYS A 242 6.87 12.50 -1.25
C LYS A 242 6.46 12.78 -2.72
N SER A 243 5.99 11.78 -3.46
CA SER A 243 5.70 11.82 -4.90
C SER A 243 4.55 10.88 -5.28
N ASN A 244 4.17 10.84 -6.57
CA ASN A 244 3.06 10.02 -7.08
C ASN A 244 3.36 8.52 -7.18
N GLY A 245 4.20 7.96 -6.33
CA GLY A 245 4.70 6.58 -6.43
C GLY A 245 5.83 6.40 -7.46
N MET A 246 6.37 5.19 -7.53
CA MET A 246 7.54 4.86 -8.34
C MET A 246 7.25 4.88 -9.85
N LYS A 247 6.05 4.47 -10.27
CA LYS A 247 5.58 4.54 -11.67
C LYS A 247 5.04 5.91 -12.06
N LYS A 248 4.80 6.79 -11.07
CA LYS A 248 4.16 8.11 -11.25
C LYS A 248 2.77 8.03 -11.91
N ALA A 249 2.09 6.92 -11.69
CA ALA A 249 0.78 6.67 -12.26
C ALA A 249 -0.26 7.66 -11.70
N LYS A 250 -1.21 8.06 -12.55
CA LYS A 250 -2.41 8.79 -12.10
C LYS A 250 -3.26 7.89 -11.20
N ALA A 251 -4.11 8.51 -10.38
CA ALA A 251 -5.01 7.75 -9.50
C ALA A 251 -5.89 6.75 -10.28
N SER A 252 -6.37 7.15 -11.47
CA SER A 252 -7.14 6.28 -12.35
C SER A 252 -6.33 5.14 -12.98
N GLU A 253 -5.02 5.31 -13.16
CA GLU A 253 -4.14 4.29 -13.75
C GLU A 253 -3.77 3.18 -12.74
N ILE A 254 -3.89 3.46 -11.43
CA ILE A 254 -3.69 2.49 -10.34
C ILE A 254 -4.92 1.59 -10.16
N GLN A 255 -6.10 2.04 -10.61
CA GLN A 255 -7.36 1.35 -10.41
C GLN A 255 -7.35 -0.03 -11.09
N ASN A 256 -7.98 -1.00 -10.42
CA ASN A 256 -8.23 -2.30 -11.01
C ASN A 256 -9.08 -2.11 -12.28
N ARG A 257 -8.57 -2.57 -13.43
CA ARG A 257 -9.24 -2.40 -14.74
C ARG A 257 -10.60 -3.09 -14.83
N PHE A 258 -10.86 -4.04 -13.94
CA PHE A 258 -12.12 -4.77 -13.85
C PHE A 258 -13.11 -4.15 -12.85
N SER A 259 -12.74 -3.05 -12.17
CA SER A 259 -13.61 -2.35 -11.23
C SER A 259 -13.66 -0.85 -11.54
N ASN A 260 -14.85 -0.28 -11.44
CA ASN A 260 -15.05 1.17 -11.49
C ASN A 260 -15.07 1.80 -10.09
N GLU A 261 -14.90 1.00 -9.03
CA GLU A 261 -14.89 1.47 -7.65
C GLU A 261 -13.59 2.17 -7.29
N ASP A 262 -13.68 3.12 -6.36
CA ASP A 262 -12.53 3.78 -5.79
C ASP A 262 -11.64 2.77 -5.06
N TRP A 263 -10.32 2.95 -5.14
CA TRP A 263 -9.36 2.13 -4.40
C TRP A 263 -8.85 2.88 -3.18
N VAL A 264 -8.48 2.12 -2.16
CA VAL A 264 -7.82 2.62 -0.94
C VAL A 264 -6.60 1.75 -0.68
N VAL A 265 -5.49 2.38 -0.33
CA VAL A 265 -4.36 1.71 0.31
C VAL A 265 -4.21 2.30 1.69
N HIS A 266 -4.26 1.44 2.68
CA HIS A 266 -4.10 1.79 4.09
C HIS A 266 -2.74 1.30 4.59
N TYR A 267 -2.12 2.08 5.46
CA TYR A 267 -0.84 1.79 6.07
C TYR A 267 -0.93 2.09 7.56
N ASP A 268 -0.52 1.15 8.38
CA ASP A 268 -0.05 1.46 9.73
C ASP A 268 1.45 1.65 9.63
N PHE A 269 1.93 2.88 9.86
CA PHE A 269 3.30 3.27 9.61
C PHE A 269 3.93 3.82 10.88
N PHE A 270 4.90 3.11 11.44
CA PHE A 270 5.76 3.68 12.48
C PHE A 270 6.93 4.42 11.81
N ASN A 271 7.17 5.67 12.21
CA ASN A 271 8.20 6.53 11.63
C ASN A 271 9.51 6.56 12.45
N GLY A 272 9.53 5.82 13.57
CA GLY A 272 10.66 5.66 14.50
C GLY A 272 10.41 6.35 15.83
N THR A 273 9.47 7.30 15.84
CA THR A 273 8.99 7.98 17.05
C THR A 273 7.50 7.76 17.26
N ASP A 274 6.71 7.82 16.18
CA ASP A 274 5.24 7.81 16.25
C ASP A 274 4.63 6.81 15.26
N PHE A 275 3.53 6.19 15.68
CA PHE A 275 2.66 5.38 14.83
C PHE A 275 1.64 6.29 14.15
N ASN A 276 1.53 6.19 12.84
CA ASN A 276 0.54 6.92 12.04
C ASN A 276 -0.28 5.95 11.21
N SER A 277 -1.60 6.08 11.27
CA SER A 277 -2.52 5.38 10.40
C SER A 277 -2.80 6.23 9.16
N ILE A 278 -2.32 5.80 8.00
CA ILE A 278 -2.31 6.57 6.76
C ILE A 278 -3.24 5.88 5.75
N GLY A 279 -4.25 6.59 5.25
CA GLY A 279 -5.08 6.15 4.14
C GLY A 279 -4.78 6.97 2.88
N ILE A 280 -4.46 6.32 1.77
CA ILE A 280 -4.36 6.97 0.45
C ILE A 280 -5.41 6.36 -0.46
N ALA A 281 -6.31 7.18 -0.97
CA ALA A 281 -7.45 6.72 -1.76
C ALA A 281 -7.59 7.47 -3.08
N LYS A 282 -8.28 6.86 -4.05
CA LYS A 282 -8.86 7.57 -5.18
C LYS A 282 -10.25 8.09 -4.79
N SER A 283 -10.58 9.30 -5.23
CA SER A 283 -11.95 9.82 -5.23
C SER A 283 -12.11 10.82 -6.37
N PHE A 284 -13.07 10.59 -7.27
CA PHE A 284 -13.33 11.43 -8.46
C PHE A 284 -12.05 11.81 -9.23
N ASP A 285 -11.19 10.81 -9.49
CA ASP A 285 -9.88 10.93 -10.15
C ASP A 285 -8.80 11.76 -9.42
N LYS A 286 -9.06 12.16 -8.18
CA LYS A 286 -8.06 12.80 -7.31
C LYS A 286 -7.59 11.83 -6.23
N LYS A 287 -6.34 11.99 -5.78
CA LYS A 287 -5.83 11.28 -4.61
C LYS A 287 -6.25 12.02 -3.36
N LEU A 288 -6.92 11.33 -2.44
CA LEU A 288 -7.19 11.77 -1.08
C LEU A 288 -6.18 11.13 -0.14
N ILE A 289 -5.80 11.88 0.90
CA ILE A 289 -4.95 11.36 1.97
C ILE A 289 -5.66 11.61 3.29
N GLN A 290 -5.65 10.59 4.14
CA GLN A 290 -6.08 10.65 5.52
C GLN A 290 -4.91 10.22 6.40
N ILE A 291 -4.68 10.94 7.50
CA ILE A 291 -3.66 10.61 8.50
C ILE A 291 -4.35 10.67 9.85
N ASP A 292 -4.30 9.59 10.61
CA ASP A 292 -4.92 9.43 11.93
C ASP A 292 -6.39 9.87 11.93
N GLY A 293 -7.13 9.37 10.95
CA GLY A 293 -8.55 9.68 10.75
C GLY A 293 -8.85 11.07 10.17
N LYS A 294 -7.85 11.94 9.95
CA LYS A 294 -8.05 13.31 9.46
C LYS A 294 -7.65 13.46 7.99
N THR A 295 -8.58 13.95 7.17
CA THR A 295 -8.34 14.29 5.77
C THR A 295 -7.33 15.43 5.66
N GLN A 296 -6.30 15.22 4.84
CA GLN A 296 -5.24 16.18 4.61
C GLN A 296 -5.51 17.01 3.36
N SER A 297 -5.20 18.30 3.42
CA SER A 297 -5.36 19.22 2.28
C SER A 297 -4.28 19.04 1.21
N SER A 298 -3.17 18.37 1.54
CA SER A 298 -2.03 18.18 0.63
C SER A 298 -1.16 16.98 1.00
N TYR A 299 -0.51 16.40 -0.03
CA TYR A 299 0.58 15.41 0.07
C TYR A 299 1.76 15.89 0.91
N SER A 300 1.91 17.20 1.13
CA SER A 300 2.99 17.73 1.95
C SER A 300 2.94 17.29 3.42
N SER A 301 1.78 16.84 3.90
CA SER A 301 1.62 16.25 5.23
C SER A 301 2.47 14.98 5.41
N LEU A 302 2.60 14.15 4.36
CA LEU A 302 3.43 12.94 4.37
C LEU A 302 4.93 13.25 4.41
N TYR A 303 5.36 14.45 4.01
CA TYR A 303 6.80 14.78 3.88
C TYR A 303 7.56 14.71 5.20
N LYS A 304 6.87 14.81 6.33
CA LYS A 304 7.44 14.72 7.68
C LYS A 304 7.34 13.32 8.29
N ILE A 305 6.48 12.47 7.73
CA ILE A 305 6.14 11.17 8.32
C ILE A 305 6.97 10.08 7.64
N SER A 306 6.88 9.97 6.32
CA SER A 306 7.42 8.85 5.57
C SER A 306 8.57 9.26 4.66
N ASN A 307 9.63 8.44 4.67
CA ASN A 307 10.76 8.58 3.76
C ASN A 307 10.95 7.24 3.06
N VAL A 308 10.69 7.24 1.76
CA VAL A 308 10.76 6.04 0.92
C VAL A 308 11.69 6.33 -0.25
N ILE A 309 12.65 5.43 -0.48
CA ILE A 309 13.54 5.46 -1.64
C ILE A 309 13.44 4.12 -2.36
N TRP A 310 13.61 4.14 -3.68
CA TRP A 310 13.48 2.94 -4.49
C TRP A 310 14.47 2.90 -5.64
N LEU A 311 14.72 1.69 -6.11
CA LEU A 311 15.42 1.40 -7.35
C LEU A 311 14.59 0.35 -8.12
N ILE A 312 14.19 0.74 -9.33
CA ILE A 312 13.37 -0.05 -10.25
C ILE A 312 14.10 -0.17 -11.59
N PRO A 313 13.83 -1.19 -12.42
CA PRO A 313 14.57 -1.39 -13.68
C PRO A 313 14.51 -0.19 -14.63
N GLN A 314 13.42 0.59 -14.64
CA GLN A 314 13.30 1.78 -15.49
C GLN A 314 14.28 2.90 -15.10
N MET A 315 14.92 2.82 -13.93
CA MET A 315 15.88 3.81 -13.44
C MET A 315 17.32 3.52 -13.87
N ASP A 316 17.62 2.39 -14.49
CA ASP A 316 19.00 2.00 -14.86
C ASP A 316 19.76 3.10 -15.63
N TYR A 317 19.04 3.87 -16.45
CA TYR A 317 19.59 4.93 -17.27
C TYR A 317 19.42 6.34 -16.67
N VAL A 318 18.91 6.48 -15.46
CA VAL A 318 18.59 7.80 -14.87
C VAL A 318 19.82 8.72 -14.79
N LEU A 319 21.00 8.15 -14.54
CA LEU A 319 22.28 8.87 -14.50
C LEU A 319 22.88 9.16 -15.87
N LEU A 320 22.32 8.58 -16.94
CA LEU A 320 22.71 8.79 -18.34
C LEU A 320 21.75 9.69 -19.11
N ASN A 321 20.52 9.83 -18.61
CA ASN A 321 19.49 10.67 -19.18
C ASN A 321 19.83 12.18 -19.09
N SER A 322 18.86 13.02 -19.48
CA SER A 322 19.01 14.47 -19.50
C SER A 322 19.48 15.05 -18.15
N PRO A 323 20.11 16.24 -18.13
CA PRO A 323 20.45 16.93 -16.87
C PRO A 323 19.26 17.08 -15.92
N SER A 324 18.04 17.28 -16.46
CA SER A 324 16.83 17.37 -15.65
C SER A 324 16.49 16.06 -14.95
N ASP A 325 16.71 14.91 -15.58
CA ASP A 325 16.41 13.61 -14.96
C ASP A 325 17.44 13.24 -13.89
N ARG A 326 18.72 13.57 -14.13
CA ARG A 326 19.77 13.46 -13.11
C ARG A 326 19.50 14.38 -11.92
N LEU A 327 19.01 15.60 -12.18
CA LEU A 327 18.66 16.53 -11.13
C LEU A 327 17.44 16.05 -10.33
N LYS A 328 16.40 15.50 -10.97
CA LYS A 328 15.27 14.86 -10.26
C LYS A 328 15.72 13.67 -9.41
N PHE A 329 16.71 12.91 -9.88
CA PHE A 329 17.30 11.83 -9.10
C PHE A 329 17.99 12.37 -7.83
N LEU A 330 18.82 13.41 -7.97
CA LEU A 330 19.44 14.09 -6.83
C LEU A 330 18.38 14.68 -5.89
N ASP A 331 17.37 15.36 -6.43
CA ASP A 331 16.30 16.00 -5.66
C ASP A 331 15.53 15.01 -4.79
N ARG A 332 15.31 13.78 -5.29
CA ARG A 332 14.72 12.70 -4.50
C ARG A 332 15.64 12.32 -3.34
N ILE A 333 16.95 12.18 -3.58
CA ILE A 333 17.91 11.91 -2.50
C ILE A 333 17.89 13.04 -1.48
N VAL A 334 18.01 14.30 -1.90
CA VAL A 334 17.99 15.46 -0.99
C VAL A 334 16.71 15.50 -0.16
N SER A 335 15.56 15.18 -0.77
CA SER A 335 14.28 15.12 -0.05
C SER A 335 14.21 14.05 1.04
N LEU A 336 15.08 13.04 1.01
CA LEU A 336 15.21 12.07 2.10
C LEU A 336 15.81 12.74 3.33
N PHE A 337 16.87 13.53 3.17
CA PHE A 337 17.59 14.18 4.27
C PHE A 337 16.86 15.41 4.79
N GLU A 338 16.30 16.21 3.88
CA GLU A 338 15.80 17.55 4.18
C GLU A 338 14.26 17.61 4.07
N GLU A 339 13.58 17.71 5.21
CA GLU A 339 12.11 17.71 5.29
C GLU A 339 11.47 18.89 4.51
N ASN A 340 12.11 20.06 4.54
CA ASN A 340 11.62 21.27 3.90
C ASN A 340 11.91 21.34 2.40
N TYR A 341 12.77 20.46 1.87
CA TYR A 341 13.23 20.51 0.49
C TYR A 341 12.08 20.53 -0.51
N THR A 342 11.15 19.58 -0.39
CA THR A 342 10.03 19.46 -1.32
C THR A 342 9.12 20.68 -1.27
N CYS A 343 8.92 21.28 -0.08
CA CYS A 343 8.15 22.52 0.07
C CYS A 343 8.83 23.69 -0.66
N CYS A 344 10.13 23.88 -0.44
CA CYS A 344 10.91 24.92 -1.13
C CYS A 344 10.89 24.73 -2.65
N TYR A 345 11.11 23.50 -3.12
CA TYR A 345 11.07 23.16 -4.53
C TYR A 345 9.71 23.46 -5.19
N MET A 346 8.61 23.13 -4.51
CA MET A 346 7.27 23.39 -5.04
C MET A 346 6.94 24.89 -5.09
N LYS A 347 7.32 25.66 -4.06
CA LYS A 347 7.19 27.14 -4.06
C LYS A 347 7.99 27.76 -5.21
N TYR A 348 9.25 27.34 -5.37
CA TYR A 348 10.11 27.78 -6.46
C TYR A 348 9.50 27.45 -7.83
N ARG A 349 9.06 26.21 -8.04
CA ARG A 349 8.49 25.75 -9.31
C ARG A 349 7.20 26.49 -9.66
N LYS A 350 6.31 26.73 -8.70
CA LYS A 350 5.06 27.46 -8.90
C LYS A 350 5.34 28.91 -9.30
N ALA A 351 6.18 29.61 -8.53
CA ALA A 351 6.56 30.99 -8.83
C ALA A 351 7.27 31.11 -10.19
N LYS A 352 8.15 30.15 -10.53
CA LYS A 352 8.79 30.07 -11.85
C LYS A 352 7.77 29.95 -12.99
N HIS A 353 6.79 29.06 -12.83
CA HIS A 353 5.76 28.84 -13.84
C HIS A 353 4.89 30.08 -14.04
N GLU A 354 4.44 30.70 -12.94
CA GLU A 354 3.67 31.95 -12.98
C GLU A 354 4.48 33.09 -13.62
N ARG A 355 5.76 33.24 -13.26
CA ARG A 355 6.67 34.22 -13.89
C ARG A 355 6.79 33.98 -15.40
N SER A 356 7.00 32.74 -15.84
CA SER A 356 7.04 32.39 -17.27
C SER A 356 5.71 32.62 -17.99
N LYS A 357 4.57 32.49 -17.29
CA LYS A 357 3.25 32.81 -17.86
C LYS A 357 3.13 34.32 -18.09
N LEU A 358 3.46 35.14 -17.08
CA LEU A 358 3.41 36.61 -17.18
C LEU A 358 4.29 37.16 -18.32
N LEU A 359 5.50 36.61 -18.47
CA LEU A 359 6.41 36.99 -19.56
C LEU A 359 5.83 36.67 -20.94
N ARG A 360 5.20 35.50 -21.12
CA ARG A 360 4.58 35.12 -22.39
C ARG A 360 3.33 35.95 -22.72
N GLU A 361 2.59 36.36 -21.71
CA GLU A 361 1.38 37.17 -21.86
C GLU A 361 1.68 38.68 -21.93
N ASN A 362 2.97 39.07 -21.94
CA ASN A 362 3.43 40.46 -21.94
C ASN A 362 2.78 41.32 -20.84
N ILE A 363 2.48 40.73 -19.68
CA ILE A 363 1.87 41.45 -18.56
C ILE A 363 2.95 42.25 -17.84
N LEU A 364 2.88 43.59 -17.87
CA LEU A 364 3.94 44.49 -17.38
C LEU A 364 3.88 44.85 -15.88
N ASN A 365 3.23 44.03 -15.04
CA ASN A 365 3.09 44.34 -13.61
C ASN A 365 4.40 44.10 -12.84
N LYS A 366 5.17 45.17 -12.63
CA LYS A 366 6.47 45.13 -11.92
C LYS A 366 6.39 44.60 -10.49
N ASN A 367 5.33 44.93 -9.75
CA ASN A 367 5.16 44.50 -8.36
C ASN A 367 4.90 42.99 -8.28
N TRP A 368 4.08 42.48 -9.20
CA TRP A 368 3.80 41.05 -9.29
C TRP A 368 5.07 40.25 -9.63
N PHE A 369 5.85 40.71 -10.62
CA PHE A 369 7.15 40.09 -10.93
C PHE A 369 8.08 40.09 -9.72
N SER A 370 8.23 41.23 -9.04
CA SER A 370 9.12 41.35 -7.88
C SER A 370 8.76 40.34 -6.78
N SER A 371 7.45 40.18 -6.51
CA SER A 371 6.95 39.20 -5.54
C SER A 371 7.29 37.75 -5.94
N LEU A 372 7.01 37.37 -7.20
CA LEU A 372 7.32 36.03 -7.70
C LEU A 372 8.83 35.75 -7.71
N GLU A 373 9.63 36.74 -8.11
CA GLU A 373 11.09 36.62 -8.15
C GLU A 373 11.69 36.54 -6.74
N ASN A 374 11.11 37.21 -5.75
CA ASN A 374 11.49 37.06 -4.35
C ASN A 374 11.21 35.63 -3.85
N ILE A 375 10.02 35.09 -4.16
CA ILE A 375 9.68 33.69 -3.83
C ILE A 375 10.67 32.74 -4.51
N MET A 376 10.99 32.96 -5.78
CA MET A 376 12.00 32.16 -6.48
C MET A 376 13.37 32.27 -5.81
N ALA A 377 13.82 33.48 -5.47
CA ALA A 377 15.13 33.73 -4.90
C ALA A 377 15.33 33.07 -3.54
N VAL A 378 14.42 33.30 -2.60
CA VAL A 378 14.49 32.74 -1.24
C VAL A 378 14.55 31.21 -1.31
N ASN A 379 13.66 30.60 -2.10
CA ASN A 379 13.62 29.14 -2.20
C ASN A 379 14.81 28.57 -3.01
N ALA A 380 15.33 29.28 -4.00
CA ALA A 380 16.49 28.84 -4.78
C ALA A 380 17.76 28.75 -3.92
N VAL A 381 18.02 29.76 -3.08
CA VAL A 381 19.16 29.76 -2.15
C VAL A 381 19.05 28.57 -1.19
N SER A 382 17.87 28.37 -0.58
CA SER A 382 17.63 27.22 0.30
C SER A 382 17.85 25.87 -0.42
N ILE A 383 17.35 25.71 -1.65
CA ILE A 383 17.55 24.51 -2.48
C ILE A 383 19.04 24.24 -2.72
N LEU A 384 19.82 25.28 -3.05
CA LEU A 384 21.26 25.16 -3.31
C LEU A 384 22.02 24.69 -2.06
N HIS A 385 21.76 25.29 -0.90
CA HIS A 385 22.40 24.91 0.36
C HIS A 385 22.07 23.46 0.74
N MET A 386 20.79 23.08 0.68
CA MET A 386 20.35 21.70 0.98
C MET A 386 21.00 20.68 0.03
N ARG A 387 21.01 20.94 -1.28
CA ARG A 387 21.69 20.08 -2.27
C ARG A 387 23.18 19.91 -1.95
N SER A 388 23.87 21.01 -1.67
CA SER A 388 25.31 21.00 -1.43
C SER A 388 25.67 20.30 -0.12
N SER A 389 24.90 20.53 0.94
CA SER A 389 25.05 19.85 2.23
C SER A 389 24.89 18.33 2.08
N VAL A 390 23.80 17.88 1.46
CA VAL A 390 23.52 16.45 1.25
C VAL A 390 24.56 15.79 0.35
N LEU A 391 25.00 16.47 -0.71
CA LEU A 391 26.05 15.93 -1.59
C LEU A 391 27.36 15.71 -0.86
N LYS A 392 27.73 16.60 0.07
CA LYS A 392 28.92 16.44 0.90
C LYS A 392 28.79 15.20 1.80
N ILE A 393 27.69 15.10 2.53
CA ILE A 393 27.38 13.94 3.40
C ILE A 393 27.44 12.63 2.61
N LEU A 394 26.84 12.62 1.41
CA LEU A 394 26.79 11.44 0.56
C LEU A 394 28.16 11.07 0.00
N GLN A 395 28.95 12.06 -0.44
CA GLN A 395 30.32 11.83 -0.92
C GLN A 395 31.20 11.27 0.20
N ASP A 396 31.15 11.87 1.40
CA ASP A 396 31.89 11.41 2.58
C ASP A 396 31.50 9.96 2.93
N THR A 397 30.21 9.61 2.83
CA THR A 397 29.75 8.23 3.08
C THR A 397 30.25 7.24 2.03
N ILE A 398 30.25 7.62 0.75
CA ILE A 398 30.76 6.78 -0.35
C ILE A 398 32.28 6.57 -0.19
N ASP A 399 33.01 7.63 0.14
CA ASP A 399 34.47 7.58 0.30
C ASP A 399 34.87 6.69 1.49
N ASN A 400 34.10 6.75 2.59
CA ASN A 400 34.35 5.94 3.79
C ASN A 400 33.76 4.52 3.73
N HIS A 401 33.01 4.19 2.68
CA HIS A 401 32.42 2.87 2.55
C HIS A 401 33.48 1.77 2.38
N SER A 402 33.34 0.68 3.13
CA SER A 402 34.33 -0.39 3.20
C SER A 402 34.09 -1.54 2.21
N SER A 403 32.98 -1.55 1.46
CA SER A 403 32.72 -2.64 0.51
C SER A 403 33.77 -2.65 -0.58
N LYS A 404 34.38 -3.82 -0.75
CA LYS A 404 35.39 -4.06 -1.79
C LYS A 404 34.76 -4.35 -3.16
N LEU A 405 33.48 -4.72 -3.18
CA LEU A 405 32.78 -5.14 -4.40
C LEU A 405 32.06 -3.97 -5.08
N PHE A 406 31.33 -3.14 -4.32
CA PHE A 406 30.60 -2.02 -4.93
C PHE A 406 31.55 -0.91 -5.39
N PRO A 407 31.42 -0.43 -6.64
CA PRO A 407 32.26 0.65 -7.15
C PRO A 407 31.89 1.98 -6.48
N LYS A 408 32.91 2.76 -6.11
CA LYS A 408 32.71 4.09 -5.54
C LYS A 408 32.45 5.15 -6.62
N ALA A 409 31.50 6.02 -6.34
CA ALA A 409 31.13 7.13 -7.19
C ALA A 409 31.76 8.45 -6.71
N SER A 410 32.27 9.26 -7.63
CA SER A 410 32.56 10.68 -7.36
C SER A 410 31.41 11.53 -7.88
N LEU A 411 30.77 12.25 -6.97
CA LEU A 411 29.61 13.10 -7.20
C LEU A 411 30.09 14.52 -7.49
N LYS A 412 29.72 15.04 -8.67
CA LYS A 412 30.06 16.40 -9.09
C LYS A 412 28.78 17.20 -9.32
N PHE A 413 28.77 18.42 -8.80
CA PHE A 413 27.63 19.32 -8.88
C PHE A 413 28.10 20.70 -9.32
N SER A 414 27.36 21.31 -10.24
CA SER A 414 27.60 22.66 -10.72
C SER A 414 26.28 23.42 -10.76
N SER A 415 26.27 24.62 -10.18
CA SER A 415 25.15 25.55 -10.19
C SER A 415 25.53 26.85 -10.89
N GLN A 416 24.52 27.59 -11.36
CA GLN A 416 24.68 28.99 -11.79
C GLN A 416 24.86 29.96 -10.60
N LEU A 417 24.71 29.44 -9.38
CA LEU A 417 24.90 30.15 -8.12
C LEU A 417 26.10 29.63 -7.35
N THR A 418 26.60 30.46 -6.46
CA THR A 418 27.55 30.10 -5.39
C THR A 418 26.84 30.00 -4.04
N LEU A 419 27.47 29.34 -3.07
CA LEU A 419 26.91 29.22 -1.71
C LEU A 419 26.89 30.55 -0.94
N ASP A 420 27.63 31.56 -1.42
CA ASP A 420 27.68 32.90 -0.83
C ASP A 420 26.64 33.85 -1.45
N ASP A 421 25.97 33.41 -2.53
CA ASP A 421 24.97 34.21 -3.23
C ASP A 421 23.71 34.42 -2.37
N THR A 422 23.33 35.67 -2.16
CA THR A 422 22.13 36.03 -1.39
C THR A 422 20.85 35.94 -2.22
N ALA A 423 19.70 35.86 -1.54
CA ALA A 423 18.40 35.94 -2.21
C ALA A 423 18.22 37.28 -2.95
N GLU A 424 18.76 38.38 -2.43
CA GLU A 424 18.73 39.67 -3.10
C GLU A 424 19.51 39.65 -4.42
N TYR A 425 20.73 39.09 -4.41
CA TYR A 425 21.52 38.90 -5.63
C TYR A 425 20.77 38.07 -6.66
N PHE A 426 20.18 36.94 -6.24
CA PHE A 426 19.39 36.08 -7.12
C PHE A 426 18.19 36.83 -7.72
N GLN A 427 17.46 37.59 -6.91
CA GLN A 427 16.31 38.35 -7.36
C GLN A 427 16.72 39.41 -8.39
N ASN A 428 17.83 40.11 -8.16
CA ASN A 428 18.36 41.10 -9.10
C ASN A 428 18.79 40.47 -10.43
N ARG A 429 19.44 39.29 -10.39
CA ARG A 429 19.75 38.51 -11.61
C ARG A 429 18.49 38.07 -12.37
N LEU A 430 17.41 37.72 -11.70
CA LEU A 430 16.14 37.42 -12.37
C LEU A 430 15.54 38.66 -13.04
N LYS A 431 15.65 39.84 -12.42
CA LYS A 431 15.19 41.11 -12.98
C LYS A 431 15.98 41.48 -14.24
N GLU A 432 17.30 41.36 -14.21
CA GLU A 432 18.20 41.59 -15.35
C GLU A 432 17.86 40.69 -16.54
N ASN A 433 17.49 39.43 -16.28
CA ASN A 433 17.18 38.45 -17.32
C ASN A 433 15.75 38.53 -17.88
N ARG A 434 14.89 39.46 -17.42
CA ARG A 434 13.48 39.50 -17.85
C ARG A 434 13.31 39.64 -19.36
N GLU A 435 14.08 40.51 -20.00
CA GLU A 435 14.01 40.73 -21.45
C GLU A 435 14.35 39.45 -22.22
N LYS A 436 15.48 38.82 -21.87
CA LYS A 436 15.92 37.55 -22.45
C LYS A 436 14.92 36.42 -22.21
N ASP A 437 14.38 36.32 -21.00
CA ASP A 437 13.38 35.30 -20.66
C ASP A 437 12.05 35.53 -21.40
N SER A 438 11.69 36.80 -21.66
CA SER A 438 10.52 37.18 -22.46
C SER A 438 10.67 36.73 -23.91
N LEU A 439 11.84 36.98 -24.51
CA LEU A 439 12.14 36.58 -25.90
C LEU A 439 12.18 35.06 -26.08
N THR A 440 12.73 34.33 -25.10
CA THR A 440 12.88 32.87 -25.19
C THR A 440 11.66 32.10 -24.70
N GLY A 441 10.75 32.76 -23.98
CA GLY A 441 9.61 32.13 -23.31
C GLY A 441 10.02 31.16 -22.18
N ARG A 442 11.27 31.22 -21.70
CA ARG A 442 11.85 30.30 -20.71
C ARG A 442 12.56 31.10 -19.62
N VAL A 443 12.61 30.57 -18.41
CA VAL A 443 13.49 31.12 -17.36
C VAL A 443 14.90 30.60 -17.60
N THR A 444 15.85 31.49 -17.89
CA THR A 444 17.22 31.12 -18.27
C THR A 444 18.20 31.03 -17.09
N PHE A 445 17.81 31.55 -15.92
CA PHE A 445 18.63 31.58 -14.71
C PHE A 445 17.95 30.89 -13.52
N GLY A 446 18.70 30.04 -12.81
CA GLY A 446 18.33 29.51 -11.51
C GLY A 446 18.58 28.01 -11.31
N VAL A 447 18.29 27.53 -10.10
CA VAL A 447 18.61 26.17 -9.63
C VAL A 447 17.94 25.02 -10.39
N HIS A 448 17.00 25.30 -11.30
CA HIS A 448 16.45 24.27 -12.19
C HIS A 448 17.39 23.90 -13.34
N ASN A 449 18.46 24.67 -13.54
CA ASN A 449 19.52 24.41 -14.51
C ASN A 449 20.78 23.80 -13.86
N ASP A 450 20.73 23.51 -12.56
CA ASP A 450 21.82 22.83 -11.86
C ASP A 450 22.12 21.49 -12.52
N ASN A 451 23.40 21.12 -12.53
CA ASN A 451 23.86 19.94 -13.23
C ASN A 451 24.60 19.01 -12.28
N PHE A 452 24.02 17.83 -12.09
CA PHE A 452 24.56 16.72 -11.33
C PHE A 452 25.22 15.71 -12.27
N ARG A 453 26.48 15.34 -11.99
CA ARG A 453 27.29 14.41 -12.76
C ARG A 453 27.92 13.37 -11.85
N VAL A 454 28.04 12.15 -12.34
CA VAL A 454 28.61 11.01 -11.61
C VAL A 454 29.80 10.45 -12.38
N PHE A 455 30.89 10.16 -11.65
CA PHE A 455 32.11 9.57 -12.17
C PHE A 455 32.42 8.26 -11.43
N CYS A 456 32.99 7.29 -12.13
CA CYS A 456 33.61 6.12 -11.47
C CYS A 456 34.93 6.57 -10.84
N GLN A 457 35.04 6.50 -9.51
CA GLN A 457 36.20 7.05 -8.78
C GLN A 457 37.50 6.32 -9.13
N LYS A 458 37.48 4.98 -9.19
CA LYS A 458 38.66 4.15 -9.49
C LYS A 458 39.29 4.46 -10.84
N ARG A 459 38.45 4.71 -11.86
CA ARG A 459 38.89 4.96 -13.23
C ARG A 459 38.95 6.45 -13.57
N ASN A 460 38.40 7.31 -12.72
CA ASN A 460 38.23 8.74 -12.95
C ASN A 460 37.58 9.07 -14.31
N VAL A 461 36.57 8.29 -14.70
CA VAL A 461 35.82 8.50 -15.95
C VAL A 461 34.35 8.80 -15.66
N PRO A 462 33.69 9.63 -16.48
CA PRO A 462 32.26 9.87 -16.35
C PRO A 462 31.46 8.59 -16.57
N ILE A 463 30.30 8.49 -15.92
CA ILE A 463 29.49 7.26 -15.90
C ILE A 463 29.08 6.75 -17.30
N ASN A 464 28.93 7.64 -18.29
CA ASN A 464 28.60 7.27 -19.66
C ASN A 464 29.72 6.50 -20.40
N LEU A 465 30.94 6.49 -19.87
CA LEU A 465 32.08 5.70 -20.39
C LEU A 465 32.30 4.39 -19.60
N CYS A 466 31.47 4.12 -18.59
CA CYS A 466 31.48 2.85 -17.86
C CYS A 466 30.68 1.79 -18.63
N SER A 467 30.96 0.52 -18.40
CA SER A 467 30.14 -0.60 -18.89
C SER A 467 28.73 -0.56 -18.28
N THR A 468 27.73 -1.15 -18.95
CA THR A 468 26.35 -1.19 -18.45
C THR A 468 26.26 -1.80 -17.05
N GLY A 469 27.05 -2.84 -16.75
CA GLY A 469 27.13 -3.42 -15.40
C GLY A 469 27.69 -2.45 -14.37
N GLU A 470 28.81 -1.78 -14.67
CA GLU A 470 29.39 -0.75 -13.78
C GLU A 470 28.42 0.41 -13.54
N GLN A 471 27.68 0.84 -14.57
CA GLN A 471 26.68 1.92 -14.45
C GLN A 471 25.58 1.56 -13.45
N LYS A 472 25.01 0.34 -13.56
CA LYS A 472 23.98 -0.15 -12.63
C LYS A 472 24.53 -0.28 -11.20
N LEU A 473 25.74 -0.80 -11.06
CA LEU A 473 26.40 -0.95 -9.76
C LEU A 473 26.70 0.42 -9.11
N LEU A 474 27.10 1.43 -9.88
CA LEU A 474 27.28 2.80 -9.40
C LEU A 474 25.95 3.41 -8.94
N LEU A 475 24.88 3.23 -9.72
CA LEU A 475 23.55 3.69 -9.33
C LEU A 475 23.09 3.04 -8.01
N LEU A 476 23.22 1.72 -7.91
CA LEU A 476 22.91 0.96 -6.70
C LEU A 476 23.78 1.40 -5.52
N SER A 477 25.08 1.60 -5.72
CA SER A 477 26.00 2.12 -4.70
C SER A 477 25.57 3.48 -4.16
N ILE A 478 25.15 4.41 -5.04
CA ILE A 478 24.68 5.74 -4.63
C ILE A 478 23.40 5.62 -3.80
N ILE A 479 22.45 4.77 -4.20
CA ILE A 479 21.20 4.53 -3.48
C ILE A 479 21.50 3.96 -2.09
N LEU A 480 22.26 2.86 -1.99
CA LEU A 480 22.62 2.24 -0.71
C LEU A 480 23.40 3.20 0.19
N SER A 481 24.33 3.96 -0.38
CA SER A 481 25.08 4.97 0.38
C SER A 481 24.19 6.09 0.88
N SER A 482 23.15 6.49 0.13
CA SER A 482 22.20 7.51 0.58
C SER A 482 21.34 7.03 1.76
N VAL A 483 20.93 5.75 1.75
CA VAL A 483 20.22 5.14 2.88
C VAL A 483 21.13 5.09 4.10
N LYS A 484 22.35 4.55 3.93
CA LYS A 484 23.34 4.43 5.00
C LYS A 484 23.71 5.79 5.62
N ALA A 485 23.98 6.78 4.77
CA ALA A 485 24.27 8.14 5.20
C ALA A 485 23.12 8.73 6.04
N ARG A 486 21.88 8.49 5.62
CA ARG A 486 20.71 8.94 6.37
C ARG A 486 20.62 8.29 7.75
N CYS A 487 20.80 6.97 7.82
CA CYS A 487 20.80 6.25 9.09
C CYS A 487 21.88 6.81 10.04
N ILE A 488 23.10 7.01 9.55
CA ILE A 488 24.23 7.50 10.36
C ILE A 488 24.00 8.94 10.85
N HIS A 489 23.57 9.86 9.98
CA HIS A 489 23.53 11.28 10.30
C HIS A 489 22.26 11.73 11.03
N TYR A 490 21.13 11.05 10.80
CA TYR A 490 19.82 11.49 11.31
C TYR A 490 19.18 10.49 12.26
N ASN A 491 19.80 9.34 12.49
CA ASN A 491 19.25 8.25 13.30
C ASN A 491 17.82 7.87 12.89
N LYS A 492 17.55 7.89 11.57
CA LYS A 492 16.25 7.58 10.96
C LYS A 492 16.46 6.77 9.69
N ALA A 493 15.97 5.55 9.66
CA ALA A 493 16.01 4.72 8.45
C ALA A 493 14.84 5.07 7.50
N PRO A 494 15.07 5.20 6.19
CA PRO A 494 13.99 5.22 5.21
C PRO A 494 13.54 3.79 4.88
N LEU A 495 12.34 3.64 4.29
CA LEU A 495 11.97 2.42 3.58
C LEU A 495 12.74 2.33 2.26
N LEU A 496 13.36 1.17 2.00
CA LEU A 496 14.07 0.90 0.76
C LEU A 496 13.28 -0.11 -0.09
N LEU A 497 12.92 0.26 -1.32
CA LEU A 497 12.22 -0.64 -2.25
C LEU A 497 13.14 -1.02 -3.41
N LEU A 498 13.37 -2.31 -3.62
CA LEU A 498 14.23 -2.86 -4.66
C LEU A 498 13.40 -3.75 -5.59
N ASP A 499 13.06 -3.28 -6.78
CA ASP A 499 12.24 -4.04 -7.73
C ASP A 499 13.12 -4.76 -8.76
N ASP A 500 13.05 -6.09 -8.79
CA ASP A 500 13.71 -6.98 -9.78
C ASP A 500 15.19 -6.65 -10.06
N ILE A 501 15.94 -6.29 -9.00
CA ILE A 501 17.35 -5.88 -9.16
C ILE A 501 18.27 -7.08 -9.32
N MET A 502 17.93 -8.20 -8.68
CA MET A 502 18.79 -9.39 -8.62
C MET A 502 19.01 -10.02 -10.00
N SER A 503 18.03 -9.93 -10.90
CA SER A 503 18.12 -10.47 -12.27
C SER A 503 19.24 -9.83 -13.10
N HIS A 504 19.68 -8.62 -12.72
CA HIS A 504 20.73 -7.86 -13.41
C HIS A 504 22.12 -7.98 -12.78
N LEU A 505 22.24 -8.71 -11.66
CA LEU A 505 23.48 -8.88 -10.92
C LEU A 505 24.01 -10.32 -11.07
N ASP A 506 25.33 -10.47 -11.08
CA ASP A 506 25.96 -11.79 -10.96
C ASP A 506 25.88 -12.31 -9.52
N LYS A 507 26.26 -13.58 -9.31
CA LYS A 507 26.17 -14.25 -8.01
C LYS A 507 26.95 -13.53 -6.90
N HIS A 508 28.09 -12.91 -7.22
CA HIS A 508 28.89 -12.19 -6.24
C HIS A 508 28.23 -10.88 -5.82
N TYR A 509 27.69 -10.12 -6.77
CA TYR A 509 26.99 -8.87 -6.47
C TYR A 509 25.63 -9.07 -5.82
N ARG A 510 24.90 -10.15 -6.14
CA ARG A 510 23.66 -10.52 -5.42
C ARG A 510 23.92 -10.71 -3.93
N LYS A 511 24.96 -11.51 -3.62
CA LYS A 511 25.37 -11.76 -2.24
C LYS A 511 25.78 -10.46 -1.54
N ALA A 512 26.62 -9.66 -2.20
CA ALA A 512 27.08 -8.39 -1.65
C ALA A 512 25.93 -7.38 -1.42
N LEU A 513 24.93 -7.35 -2.31
CA LEU A 513 23.74 -6.52 -2.15
C LEU A 513 22.96 -6.92 -0.89
N ILE A 514 22.72 -8.22 -0.69
CA ILE A 514 22.00 -8.71 0.49
C ILE A 514 22.79 -8.39 1.77
N GLU A 515 24.09 -8.66 1.79
CA GLU A 515 24.96 -8.33 2.94
C GLU A 515 24.94 -6.82 3.25
N GLU A 516 24.97 -5.96 2.23
CA GLU A 516 24.90 -4.51 2.42
C GLU A 516 23.54 -4.08 2.97
N VAL A 517 22.43 -4.60 2.41
CA VAL A 517 21.07 -4.33 2.89
C VAL A 517 20.92 -4.69 4.38
N LEU A 518 21.38 -5.89 4.76
CA LEU A 518 21.34 -6.34 6.16
C LEU A 518 22.21 -5.47 7.08
N SER A 519 23.33 -4.95 6.57
CA SER A 519 24.23 -4.07 7.37
C SER A 519 23.66 -2.69 7.67
N ILE A 520 22.74 -2.17 6.82
CA ILE A 520 22.17 -0.83 6.96
C ILE A 520 21.07 -0.79 8.03
N GLN A 521 20.51 -1.96 8.40
CA GLN A 521 19.41 -2.09 9.37
C GLN A 521 18.20 -1.21 9.02
N CYS A 522 17.89 -1.07 7.73
CA CYS A 522 16.67 -0.43 7.24
C CYS A 522 15.69 -1.47 6.71
N GLN A 523 14.40 -1.27 6.95
CA GLN A 523 13.38 -2.15 6.37
C GLN A 523 13.41 -2.04 4.85
N THR A 524 13.72 -3.17 4.20
CA THR A 524 13.92 -3.25 2.76
C THR A 524 12.92 -4.22 2.16
N TRP A 525 12.23 -3.79 1.12
CA TRP A 525 11.29 -4.61 0.36
C TRP A 525 11.90 -4.94 -0.99
N ILE A 526 12.10 -6.24 -1.25
CA ILE A 526 12.76 -6.74 -2.46
C ILE A 526 11.76 -7.58 -3.25
N THR A 527 11.66 -7.37 -4.55
CA THR A 527 10.94 -8.31 -5.44
C THR A 527 11.93 -9.12 -6.26
N ASP A 528 11.62 -10.40 -6.45
CA ASP A 528 12.40 -11.29 -7.30
C ASP A 528 11.48 -12.35 -7.94
N VAL A 529 11.98 -13.01 -8.98
CA VAL A 529 11.36 -14.22 -9.53
C VAL A 529 11.80 -15.45 -8.75
N ASN A 530 13.07 -15.51 -8.31
CA ASN A 530 13.64 -16.71 -7.72
C ASN A 530 14.01 -16.51 -6.24
N GLN A 531 13.37 -17.29 -5.36
CA GLN A 531 13.71 -17.36 -3.94
C GLN A 531 15.14 -17.88 -3.68
N ASP A 532 15.72 -18.65 -4.60
CA ASP A 532 17.05 -19.24 -4.44
C ASP A 532 18.16 -18.21 -4.20
N ASN A 533 17.96 -16.97 -4.69
CA ASN A 533 18.89 -15.86 -4.43
C ASN A 533 19.02 -15.55 -2.93
N PHE A 534 18.08 -16.01 -2.09
CA PHE A 534 18.00 -15.73 -0.67
C PHE A 534 18.11 -16.98 0.22
N ASN A 535 18.41 -18.17 -0.33
CA ASN A 535 18.46 -19.42 0.45
C ASN A 535 19.42 -19.37 1.65
N SER A 536 20.51 -18.60 1.56
CA SER A 536 21.46 -18.40 2.66
C SER A 536 21.01 -17.36 3.71
N TYR A 537 19.84 -16.73 3.50
CA TYR A 537 19.34 -15.59 4.28
C TYR A 537 17.86 -15.74 4.66
N LEU A 538 17.34 -16.98 4.67
CA LEU A 538 15.92 -17.25 4.93
C LEU A 538 15.42 -16.74 6.29
N TYR A 539 16.32 -16.59 7.27
CA TYR A 539 16.01 -16.06 8.61
C TYR A 539 16.20 -14.55 8.75
N SER A 540 16.70 -13.89 7.71
CA SER A 540 16.99 -12.45 7.73
C SER A 540 15.89 -11.61 7.06
N PHE A 541 14.94 -12.28 6.40
CA PHE A 541 13.84 -11.65 5.68
C PHE A 541 12.53 -12.39 5.94
N LYS A 542 11.42 -11.65 5.89
CA LYS A 542 10.08 -12.22 5.77
C LYS A 542 9.78 -12.49 4.30
N PHE A 543 9.28 -13.67 3.99
CA PHE A 543 9.01 -14.09 2.60
C PHE A 543 7.53 -14.13 2.30
N PHE A 544 7.16 -13.59 1.13
CA PHE A 544 5.82 -13.69 0.59
C PHE A 544 5.90 -14.22 -0.84
N GLU A 545 5.30 -15.36 -1.10
CA GLU A 545 5.17 -15.90 -2.46
C GLU A 545 3.82 -15.51 -3.04
N LEU A 546 3.84 -14.81 -4.17
CA LEU A 546 2.64 -14.56 -4.97
C LEU A 546 2.42 -15.75 -5.89
N LEU A 547 1.26 -16.40 -5.72
CA LEU A 547 0.84 -17.53 -6.54
C LEU A 547 -0.08 -17.05 -7.67
N SER A 548 0.20 -17.53 -8.89
CA SER A 548 -0.66 -17.24 -10.03
C SER A 548 -1.99 -17.95 -9.77
N LYS A 549 -3.09 -17.22 -9.86
CA LYS A 549 -4.40 -17.84 -9.98
C LYS A 549 -4.43 -18.85 -11.13
#